data_AF-A0A8J7E1C3-F1
#
_entry.id   AF-A0A8J7E1C3-F1
#
_cell.length_a   1.000
_cell.length_b   1.000
_cell.length_c   1.000
_cell.angle_alpha   90.00
_cell.angle_beta   90.00
_cell.angle_gamma   90.00
#
_symmetry.space_group_name_H-M   'P 1'
#
loop_
_entity.id
_entity.type
_entity.pdbx_description
1 polymer ?
#
loop_
_entity_poly.entity_id
_entity_poly.type
_entity_poly.pdbx_seq_one_letter_code
_entity_poly.pdbx_strand_id
1 'polypeptide(L)'
;MAILMVAVIGTLWYRNRPERVAFEPNTEAGAAALAAVKTFPDQGQTHVTPGQSVNYDSDFPTSGPHDPTPAMPGVYTEAQRPEQLVHSLEHGNIVIYYDQPAIETMTALESWANQFSGPWEGIVVVPKAGLGEEIVLTAWTKKLVMPEFSPQAAATFVDEYRGRGPENPVR
;
A
#
# COMPACT_ATOMS: atom_id res chain seq x y z
N MET A 1 -33.42 -38.35 10.84
CA MET A 1 -32.65 -37.41 11.67
C MET A 1 -31.45 -36.94 10.85
N ALA A 2 -31.49 -35.74 10.28
CA ALA A 2 -30.40 -35.20 9.46
C ALA A 2 -30.45 -33.67 9.49
N ILE A 3 -30.23 -33.07 10.66
CA ILE A 3 -30.06 -31.61 10.81
C ILE A 3 -28.98 -31.41 11.87
N LEU A 4 -27.71 -31.60 11.51
CA LEU A 4 -26.58 -31.26 12.40
C LEU A 4 -25.22 -31.08 11.72
N MET A 5 -25.09 -31.34 10.40
CA MET A 5 -23.79 -31.16 9.72
C MET A 5 -23.50 -29.73 9.25
N VAL A 6 -24.52 -28.91 8.94
CA VAL A 6 -24.30 -27.55 8.39
C VAL A 6 -23.77 -26.57 9.46
N ALA A 7 -24.27 -26.66 10.70
CA ALA A 7 -23.86 -25.77 11.78
C ALA A 7 -22.39 -25.99 12.19
N VAL A 8 -21.92 -27.24 12.19
CA VAL A 8 -20.54 -27.63 12.55
C VAL A 8 -19.55 -27.20 11.47
N ILE A 9 -19.90 -27.34 10.19
CA ILE A 9 -19.07 -26.85 9.07
C ILE A 9 -18.93 -25.33 9.13
N GLY A 10 -20.02 -24.60 9.41
CA GLY A 10 -19.99 -23.14 9.57
C GLY A 10 -19.16 -22.66 10.76
N THR A 11 -19.22 -23.36 11.91
CA THR A 11 -18.38 -23.01 13.08
C THR A 11 -16.91 -23.35 12.88
N LEU A 12 -16.60 -24.49 12.24
CA LEU A 12 -15.21 -24.84 11.90
C LEU A 12 -14.63 -23.88 10.86
N TRP A 13 -15.42 -23.42 9.88
CA TRP A 13 -14.98 -22.43 8.90
C TRP A 13 -14.79 -21.03 9.51
N TYR A 14 -15.63 -20.62 10.45
CA TYR A 14 -15.47 -19.37 11.20
C TYR A 14 -14.23 -19.40 12.11
N ARG A 15 -13.96 -20.54 12.74
CA ARG A 15 -12.85 -20.72 13.70
C ARG A 15 -11.48 -20.88 13.05
N ASN A 16 -11.41 -21.23 11.76
CA ASN A 16 -10.18 -21.42 10.98
C ASN A 16 -9.90 -20.27 10.00
N ARG A 17 -10.58 -19.12 10.10
CA ARG A 17 -10.11 -17.94 9.37
C ARG A 17 -8.81 -17.49 10.02
N PRO A 18 -7.70 -17.34 9.27
CA PRO A 18 -6.56 -16.60 9.80
C PRO A 18 -7.09 -15.25 10.27
N GLU A 19 -6.79 -14.87 11.52
CA GLU A 19 -7.15 -13.55 12.03
C GLU A 19 -6.58 -12.53 11.04
N ARG A 20 -7.48 -11.84 10.33
CA ARG A 20 -7.07 -10.71 9.50
C ARG A 20 -6.47 -9.68 10.43
N VAL A 21 -5.24 -9.25 10.15
CA VAL A 21 -4.65 -8.12 10.86
C VAL A 21 -5.59 -6.93 10.68
N ALA A 22 -6.21 -6.52 11.79
CA ALA A 22 -7.26 -5.52 11.79
C ALA A 22 -6.72 -4.18 11.29
N PHE A 23 -7.52 -3.49 10.47
CA PHE A 23 -7.21 -2.15 10.01
C PHE A 23 -7.66 -1.14 11.06
N GLU A 24 -6.75 -0.78 11.96
CA GLU A 24 -7.04 0.06 13.13
C GLU A 24 -6.22 1.37 13.09
N PRO A 25 -6.72 2.42 12.40
CA PRO A 25 -6.10 3.74 12.43
C PRO A 25 -6.38 4.47 13.76
N ASN A 26 -5.69 5.59 14.01
CA ASN A 26 -5.91 6.50 15.17
C ASN A 26 -5.46 5.95 16.54
N THR A 27 -4.40 5.15 16.55
CA THR A 27 -3.73 4.70 17.78
C THR A 27 -2.56 5.63 18.13
N GLU A 28 -1.97 5.47 19.32
CA GLU A 28 -0.74 6.19 19.72
C GLU A 28 0.42 5.88 18.75
N ALA A 29 0.60 4.61 18.39
CA ALA A 29 1.56 4.19 17.36
C ALA A 29 1.27 4.84 16.00
N GLY A 30 0.00 4.98 15.65
CA GLY A 30 -0.47 5.70 14.47
C GLY A 30 -0.10 7.18 14.49
N ALA A 31 -0.34 7.87 15.60
CA ALA A 31 0.01 9.28 15.76
C ALA A 31 1.53 9.51 15.65
N ALA A 32 2.34 8.64 16.26
CA ALA A 32 3.79 8.68 16.13
C ALA A 32 4.23 8.46 14.67
N ALA A 33 3.57 7.55 13.95
CA ALA A 33 3.85 7.28 12.55
C ALA A 33 3.60 8.50 11.66
N LEU A 34 2.50 9.23 11.87
CA LEU A 34 2.22 10.47 11.13
C LEU A 34 3.29 11.54 11.34
N ALA A 35 3.83 11.65 12.56
CA ALA A 35 4.94 12.56 12.85
C ALA A 35 6.26 12.16 12.14
N ALA A 36 6.43 10.88 11.82
CA ALA A 36 7.60 10.37 11.11
C ALA A 36 7.48 10.47 9.57
N VAL A 37 6.31 10.84 9.05
CA VAL A 37 6.09 10.98 7.60
C VAL A 37 6.96 12.11 7.04
N LYS A 38 7.74 11.78 6.02
CA LYS A 38 8.48 12.76 5.24
C LYS A 38 7.61 13.27 4.10
N THR A 39 7.54 14.58 3.96
CA THR A 39 6.92 15.26 2.81
C THR A 39 8.00 15.75 1.86
N PHE A 40 7.82 15.46 0.57
CA PHE A 40 8.72 15.87 -0.50
C PHE A 40 8.05 16.97 -1.35
N PRO A 41 8.83 17.82 -2.04
CA PRO A 41 8.26 18.78 -2.99
C PRO A 41 7.51 18.05 -4.11
N ASP A 42 6.39 18.61 -4.55
CA ASP A 42 5.69 18.12 -5.75
C ASP A 42 6.54 18.40 -6.99
N GLN A 43 6.92 17.34 -7.71
CA GLN A 43 7.72 17.41 -8.94
C GLN A 43 6.85 17.47 -10.22
N GLY A 44 5.53 17.61 -10.07
CA GLY A 44 4.57 17.71 -11.17
C GLY A 44 3.94 16.38 -11.59
N GLN A 45 3.04 16.48 -12.57
CA GLN A 45 2.08 15.44 -13.02
C GLN A 45 2.21 15.16 -14.52
N THR A 46 3.41 15.37 -15.09
CA THR A 46 3.58 15.22 -16.55
C THR A 46 3.62 13.76 -16.96
N HIS A 47 2.66 13.32 -17.78
CA HIS A 47 2.73 12.01 -18.41
C HIS A 47 3.82 11.99 -19.49
N VAL A 48 4.74 11.01 -19.40
CA VAL A 48 5.77 10.77 -20.41
C VAL A 48 5.24 9.86 -21.53
N THR A 49 6.05 9.60 -22.56
CA THR A 49 5.68 8.61 -23.58
C THR A 49 5.51 7.23 -22.92
N PRO A 50 4.49 6.43 -23.27
CA PRO A 50 4.33 5.08 -22.71
C PRO A 50 5.62 4.25 -22.83
N GLY A 51 6.05 3.65 -21.71
CA GLY A 51 7.28 2.86 -21.65
C GLY A 51 8.57 3.67 -21.47
N GLN A 52 8.51 5.01 -21.51
CA GLN A 52 9.68 5.85 -21.31
C GLN A 52 10.16 5.79 -19.85
N SER A 53 11.48 5.62 -19.66
CA SER A 53 12.10 5.68 -18.34
C SER A 53 12.30 7.12 -17.87
N VAL A 54 12.13 7.33 -16.57
CA VAL A 54 12.38 8.59 -15.87
C VAL A 54 13.48 8.37 -14.83
N ASN A 55 14.43 9.29 -14.77
CA ASN A 55 15.46 9.27 -13.73
C ASN A 55 14.95 10.03 -12.51
N TYR A 56 14.61 9.30 -11.45
CA TYR A 56 14.17 9.89 -10.17
C TYR A 56 15.34 10.04 -9.20
N ASP A 57 15.30 11.08 -8.37
CA ASP A 57 16.30 11.32 -7.31
C ASP A 57 16.12 10.41 -6.07
N SER A 58 15.12 9.52 -6.09
CA SER A 58 14.85 8.59 -5.00
C SER A 58 14.42 7.23 -5.55
N ASP A 59 14.85 6.16 -4.87
CA ASP A 59 14.36 4.79 -5.07
C ASP A 59 12.85 4.62 -4.83
N PHE A 60 12.22 5.59 -4.15
CA PHE A 60 10.80 5.60 -3.83
C PHE A 60 10.21 6.96 -4.25
N PRO A 61 10.07 7.23 -5.56
CA PRO A 61 9.54 8.50 -6.04
C PRO A 61 8.09 8.65 -5.61
N THR A 62 7.73 9.86 -5.19
CA THR A 62 6.38 10.18 -4.66
C THR A 62 5.59 11.15 -5.54
N SER A 63 6.20 11.67 -6.59
CA SER A 63 5.64 12.62 -7.57
C SER A 63 6.62 12.78 -8.74
N GLY A 64 6.21 13.51 -9.77
CA GLY A 64 7.05 13.84 -10.93
C GLY A 64 6.58 13.19 -12.23
N PRO A 65 7.31 13.36 -13.34
CA PRO A 65 6.96 12.78 -14.62
C PRO A 65 6.82 11.27 -14.55
N HIS A 66 5.81 10.70 -15.19
CA HIS A 66 5.48 9.28 -15.00
C HIS A 66 4.67 8.71 -16.18
N ASP A 67 4.48 7.39 -16.22
CA ASP A 67 3.88 6.69 -17.36
C ASP A 67 2.36 6.91 -17.35
N PRO A 68 1.69 7.13 -18.48
CA PRO A 68 0.23 7.30 -18.52
C PRO A 68 -0.56 6.02 -18.17
N THR A 69 0.12 4.89 -17.95
CA THR A 69 -0.51 3.66 -17.46
C THR A 69 -0.11 3.40 -16.00
N PRO A 70 -1.05 3.42 -15.04
CA PRO A 70 -0.74 3.13 -13.64
C PRO A 70 -0.52 1.64 -13.38
N ALA A 71 0.17 1.33 -12.29
CA ALA A 71 0.09 0.00 -11.69
C ALA A 71 -1.28 -0.16 -11.02
N MET A 72 -1.92 -1.30 -11.23
CA MET A 72 -3.24 -1.58 -10.66
C MET A 72 -3.11 -1.95 -9.17
N PRO A 73 -4.06 -1.54 -8.32
CA PRO A 73 -4.13 -2.03 -6.94
C PRO A 73 -4.09 -3.56 -6.87
N GLY A 74 -3.33 -4.10 -5.93
CA GLY A 74 -3.07 -5.52 -5.81
C GLY A 74 -1.69 -5.83 -5.22
N VAL A 75 -1.34 -7.11 -5.22
CA VAL A 75 -0.06 -7.63 -4.72
C VAL A 75 0.74 -8.17 -5.89
N TYR A 76 1.97 -7.69 -6.02
CA TYR A 76 2.90 -8.09 -7.06
C TYR A 76 4.01 -8.96 -6.47
N THR A 77 4.45 -9.96 -7.23
CA THR A 77 5.63 -10.79 -6.91
C THR A 77 6.88 -10.37 -7.68
N GLU A 78 6.71 -9.44 -8.62
CA GLU A 78 7.79 -8.86 -9.44
C GLU A 78 7.78 -7.33 -9.27
N ALA A 79 8.97 -6.73 -9.31
CA ALA A 79 9.11 -5.28 -9.20
C ALA A 79 8.33 -4.59 -10.33
N GLN A 80 7.57 -3.56 -9.99
CA GLN A 80 6.88 -2.73 -10.97
C GLN A 80 7.75 -1.53 -11.36
N ARG A 81 7.49 -0.99 -12.54
CA ARG A 81 8.17 0.23 -13.00
C ARG A 81 7.82 1.41 -12.09
N PRO A 82 8.81 2.21 -11.65
CA PRO A 82 8.55 3.36 -10.79
C PRO A 82 7.61 4.37 -11.46
N GLU A 83 7.68 4.53 -12.78
CA GLU A 83 6.78 5.43 -13.50
C GLU A 83 5.31 5.00 -13.42
N GLN A 84 5.02 3.70 -13.37
CA GLN A 84 3.64 3.22 -13.21
C GLN A 84 3.17 3.37 -11.75
N LEU A 85 4.09 3.18 -10.80
CA LEU A 85 3.81 3.36 -9.38
C LEU A 85 3.53 4.83 -9.05
N VAL A 86 4.28 5.78 -9.61
CA VAL A 86 4.03 7.23 -9.42
C VAL A 86 2.65 7.64 -9.94
N HIS A 87 2.20 7.08 -11.06
CA HIS A 87 0.82 7.28 -11.53
C HIS A 87 -0.20 6.71 -10.54
N SER A 88 0.05 5.52 -9.97
CA SER A 88 -0.82 5.00 -8.90
C SER A 88 -0.92 5.96 -7.72
N LEU A 89 0.17 6.66 -7.36
CA LEU A 89 0.16 7.70 -6.33
C LEU A 89 -0.61 8.95 -6.77
N GLU A 90 -0.51 9.36 -8.05
CA GLU A 90 -1.28 10.47 -8.64
C GLU A 90 -2.80 10.22 -8.51
N HIS A 91 -3.23 8.98 -8.71
CA HIS A 91 -4.59 8.51 -8.50
C HIS A 91 -5.01 8.46 -7.01
N GLY A 92 -4.08 8.63 -6.07
CA GLY A 92 -4.36 8.55 -4.63
C GLY A 92 -4.28 7.13 -4.06
N ASN A 93 -3.72 6.17 -4.79
CA ASN A 93 -3.39 4.87 -4.23
C ASN A 93 -2.19 4.97 -3.27
N ILE A 94 -2.07 3.99 -2.38
CA ILE A 94 -0.88 3.80 -1.56
C ILE A 94 0.00 2.73 -2.22
N VAL A 95 1.29 3.02 -2.39
CA VAL A 95 2.27 2.00 -2.78
C VAL A 95 3.08 1.58 -1.56
N ILE A 96 3.07 0.28 -1.26
CA ILE A 96 3.78 -0.36 -0.16
C ILE A 96 4.88 -1.26 -0.73
N TYR A 97 6.12 -0.95 -0.39
CA TYR A 97 7.30 -1.69 -0.81
C TYR A 97 7.72 -2.69 0.27
N TYR A 98 8.09 -3.90 -0.15
CA TYR A 98 8.59 -4.97 0.72
C TYR A 98 9.80 -5.69 0.08
N ASP A 99 10.52 -6.52 0.82
CA ASP A 99 11.54 -7.43 0.24
C ASP A 99 11.42 -8.84 0.83
N GLN A 100 11.85 -9.02 2.08
CA GLN A 100 11.77 -10.26 2.83
C GLN A 100 10.98 -10.06 4.13
N PRO A 101 9.70 -9.64 4.07
CA PRO A 101 8.89 -9.42 5.25
C PRO A 101 8.64 -10.73 6.00
N ALA A 102 8.39 -10.62 7.29
CA ALA A 102 7.81 -11.70 8.07
C ALA A 102 6.46 -12.17 7.46
N ILE A 103 6.11 -13.44 7.68
CA ILE A 103 4.90 -14.05 7.11
C ILE A 103 3.64 -13.30 7.57
N GLU A 104 3.59 -12.88 8.84
CA GLU A 104 2.47 -12.12 9.38
C GLU A 104 2.32 -10.76 8.70
N THR A 105 3.45 -10.07 8.45
CA THR A 105 3.48 -8.79 7.72
C THR A 105 2.93 -8.98 6.31
N MET A 106 3.43 -9.96 5.55
CA MET A 106 2.93 -10.19 4.19
C MET A 106 1.44 -10.53 4.17
N THR A 107 0.98 -11.37 5.11
CA THR A 107 -0.45 -11.71 5.27
C THR A 107 -1.31 -10.47 5.50
N ALA A 108 -0.84 -9.51 6.31
CA ALA A 108 -1.53 -8.25 6.55
C ALA A 108 -1.62 -7.40 5.27
N LEU A 109 -0.50 -7.24 4.56
CA LEU A 109 -0.43 -6.46 3.33
C LEU A 109 -1.34 -7.03 2.22
N GLU A 110 -1.35 -8.35 2.06
CA GLU A 110 -2.27 -9.04 1.13
C GLU A 110 -3.73 -8.82 1.51
N SER A 111 -4.06 -8.93 2.80
CA SER A 111 -5.42 -8.68 3.28
C SER A 111 -5.87 -7.25 2.98
N TRP A 112 -4.99 -6.26 3.17
CA TRP A 112 -5.31 -4.86 2.90
C TRP A 112 -5.40 -4.54 1.42
N ALA A 113 -4.51 -5.07 0.57
CA ALA A 113 -4.60 -4.91 -0.88
C ALA A 113 -5.91 -5.49 -1.43
N ASN A 114 -6.36 -6.63 -0.90
CA ASN A 114 -7.67 -7.20 -1.25
C ASN A 114 -8.85 -6.36 -0.75
N GLN A 115 -8.72 -5.71 0.41
CA GLN A 115 -9.75 -4.85 0.98
C GLN A 115 -9.86 -3.51 0.23
N PHE A 116 -8.75 -2.95 -0.23
CA PHE A 116 -8.66 -1.65 -0.89
C PHE A 116 -8.14 -1.82 -2.32
N SER A 117 -9.04 -2.22 -3.22
CA SER A 117 -8.73 -2.54 -4.63
C SER A 117 -9.26 -1.52 -5.64
N GLY A 118 -9.83 -0.40 -5.17
CA GLY A 118 -10.39 0.65 -6.03
C GLY A 118 -9.31 1.44 -6.78
N PRO A 119 -9.56 1.92 -8.00
CA PRO A 119 -8.54 2.54 -8.86
C PRO A 119 -8.03 3.91 -8.38
N TRP A 120 -8.78 4.58 -7.50
CA TRP A 120 -8.50 5.93 -6.98
C TRP A 120 -8.23 5.95 -5.47
N GLU A 121 -8.29 4.80 -4.82
CA GLU A 121 -8.15 4.71 -3.36
C GLU A 121 -7.68 3.31 -2.94
N GLY A 122 -6.88 2.67 -3.78
CA GLY A 122 -6.41 1.32 -3.59
C GLY A 122 -5.04 1.23 -2.92
N ILE A 123 -4.56 -0.01 -2.77
CA ILE A 123 -3.23 -0.33 -2.27
C ILE A 123 -2.51 -1.20 -3.31
N VAL A 124 -1.28 -0.80 -3.63
CA VAL A 124 -0.33 -1.55 -4.45
C VAL A 124 0.78 -2.06 -3.54
N VAL A 125 0.96 -3.38 -3.44
CA VAL A 125 2.05 -4.00 -2.68
C VAL A 125 3.06 -4.57 -3.67
N VAL A 126 4.31 -4.13 -3.60
CA VAL A 126 5.32 -4.41 -4.63
C VAL A 126 6.70 -4.71 -4.03
N PRO A 127 7.46 -5.69 -4.56
CA PRO A 127 8.79 -5.98 -4.06
C PRO A 127 9.82 -4.91 -4.48
N LYS A 128 10.76 -4.61 -3.58
CA LYS A 128 11.95 -3.78 -3.80
C LYS A 128 13.13 -4.40 -3.06
N ALA A 129 14.05 -5.00 -3.81
CA ALA A 129 15.23 -5.64 -3.23
C ALA A 129 16.07 -4.68 -2.38
N GLY A 130 16.62 -5.21 -1.28
CA GLY A 130 17.52 -4.50 -0.37
C GLY A 130 16.83 -3.89 0.85
N LEU A 131 15.52 -4.09 1.02
CA LEU A 131 14.79 -3.63 2.22
C LEU A 131 14.88 -4.62 3.38
N GLY A 132 15.20 -5.90 3.15
CA GLY A 132 15.10 -6.91 4.20
C GLY A 132 13.67 -6.97 4.77
N GLU A 133 13.52 -6.75 6.07
CA GLU A 133 12.21 -6.72 6.75
C GLU A 133 11.56 -5.32 6.78
N GLU A 134 12.27 -4.28 6.34
CA GLU A 134 11.73 -2.91 6.34
C GLU A 134 10.55 -2.78 5.37
N ILE A 135 9.56 -1.97 5.77
CA ILE A 135 8.39 -1.64 4.94
C ILE A 135 8.41 -0.15 4.62
N VAL A 136 8.27 0.21 3.35
CA VAL A 136 8.17 1.60 2.91
C VAL A 136 6.79 1.85 2.33
N LEU A 137 6.10 2.87 2.83
CA LEU A 137 4.80 3.29 2.31
C LEU A 137 4.95 4.65 1.63
N THR A 138 4.31 4.81 0.49
CA THR A 138 4.27 6.07 -0.25
C THR A 138 2.84 6.43 -0.64
N ALA A 139 2.57 7.72 -0.59
CA ALA A 139 1.42 8.40 -1.18
C ALA A 139 1.95 9.59 -1.99
N TRP A 140 1.09 10.31 -2.72
CA TRP A 140 1.54 11.51 -3.44
C TRP A 140 2.27 12.47 -2.51
N THR A 141 3.53 12.80 -2.80
CA THR A 141 4.46 13.61 -1.97
C THR A 141 4.81 13.09 -0.58
N LYS A 142 4.33 11.91 -0.16
CA LYS A 142 4.50 11.40 1.20
C LYS A 142 5.25 10.08 1.21
N LYS A 143 6.15 9.92 2.18
CA LYS A 143 6.83 8.66 2.44
C LYS A 143 6.94 8.38 3.93
N LEU A 144 6.71 7.14 4.29
CA LEU A 144 6.96 6.60 5.61
C LEU A 144 7.84 5.35 5.47
N VAL A 145 8.94 5.32 6.21
CA VAL A 145 9.83 4.16 6.30
C VAL A 145 9.63 3.54 7.68
N MET A 146 9.36 2.24 7.71
CA MET A 146 9.18 1.46 8.93
C MET A 146 10.27 0.39 9.01
N PRO A 147 11.21 0.49 9.96
CA PRO A 147 12.22 -0.54 10.15
C PRO A 147 11.61 -1.91 10.53
N GLU A 148 10.49 -1.88 11.24
CA GLU A 148 9.67 -3.05 11.59
C GLU A 148 8.20 -2.73 11.29
N PHE A 149 7.46 -3.70 10.77
CA PHE A 149 6.05 -3.50 10.44
C PHE A 149 5.20 -3.33 11.70
N SER A 150 4.58 -2.16 11.85
CA SER A 150 3.51 -1.93 12.80
C SER A 150 2.18 -1.78 12.04
N PRO A 151 1.22 -2.72 12.22
CA PRO A 151 -0.08 -2.61 11.57
C PRO A 151 -0.81 -1.31 11.88
N GLN A 152 -0.72 -0.81 13.12
CA GLN A 152 -1.43 0.40 13.52
C GLN A 152 -0.79 1.67 12.91
N ALA A 153 0.54 1.71 12.85
CA ALA A 153 1.28 2.77 12.17
C ALA A 153 0.94 2.82 10.68
N ALA A 154 1.00 1.67 10.02
CA ALA A 154 0.72 1.54 8.59
C ALA A 154 -0.76 1.83 8.26
N ALA A 155 -1.70 1.33 9.06
CA ALA A 155 -3.12 1.63 8.89
C ALA A 155 -3.40 3.14 9.00
N THR A 156 -2.74 3.83 9.92
CA THR A 156 -2.90 5.29 10.07
C THR A 156 -2.35 6.06 8.87
N PHE A 157 -1.18 5.67 8.34
CA PHE A 157 -0.67 6.27 7.10
C PHE A 157 -1.62 6.05 5.92
N VAL A 158 -2.12 4.82 5.77
CA VAL A 158 -3.07 4.47 4.71
C VAL A 158 -4.36 5.28 4.87
N ASP A 159 -4.91 5.39 6.07
CA ASP A 159 -6.14 6.14 6.33
C ASP A 159 -5.98 7.65 6.04
N GLU A 160 -4.82 8.22 6.40
CA GLU A 160 -4.51 9.64 6.22
C GLU A 160 -4.25 10.04 4.76
N TYR A 161 -3.75 9.16 3.89
CA TYR A 161 -3.36 9.57 2.53
C TYR A 161 -4.08 8.87 1.37
N ARG A 162 -4.67 7.70 1.60
CA ARG A 162 -5.37 6.95 0.54
C ARG A 162 -6.59 7.74 0.06
N GLY A 163 -6.74 7.84 -1.26
CA GLY A 163 -7.82 8.59 -1.91
C GLY A 163 -7.53 10.08 -2.08
N ARG A 164 -6.31 10.55 -1.82
CA ARG A 164 -5.96 12.00 -1.79
C ARG A 164 -4.90 12.40 -2.82
N GLY A 165 -4.77 11.62 -3.89
CA GLY A 165 -3.92 11.97 -5.02
C GLY A 165 -4.48 13.17 -5.79
N PRO A 166 -3.63 13.97 -6.47
CA PRO A 166 -4.01 15.24 -7.04
C PRO A 166 -4.93 15.17 -8.26
N GLU A 167 -4.98 14.05 -9.00
CA GLU A 167 -5.78 13.97 -10.24
C GLU A 167 -7.28 13.87 -9.95
N ASN A 168 -7.67 13.01 -9.01
CA ASN A 168 -9.06 12.80 -8.64
C ASN A 168 -9.19 12.39 -7.16
N PRO A 169 -9.13 13.34 -6.22
CA PRO A 169 -9.33 13.07 -4.79
C PRO A 169 -10.73 12.53 -4.52
N VAL A 170 -10.83 11.42 -3.77
CA VAL A 170 -12.07 10.74 -3.42
C VAL A 170 -12.28 10.60 -1.90
N ARG A 171 -11.37 11.13 -1.07
CA ARG A 171 -11.43 11.10 0.41
C ARG A 171 -10.91 12.37 1.07
#